data_AF-A0A7S4PVS1-F1
#
_entry.id   AF-A0A7S4PVS1-F1
#
_cell.length_a   1.000
_cell.length_b   1.000
_cell.length_c   1.000
_cell.angle_alpha   90.00
_cell.angle_beta   90.00
_cell.angle_gamma   90.00
#
_symmetry.space_group_name_H-M   'P 1'
#
loop_
_entity.id
_entity.type
_entity.pdbx_description
1 polymer ?
#
loop_
_entity_poly.entity_id
_entity_poly.type
_entity_poly.pdbx_seq_one_letter_code
_entity_poly.pdbx_strand_id
1 'polypeptide(L)'
;MQATFGPTRRSLEELGGTSSYKAWLEQQMALPVSSHREYYRARANPHSDPTNQVGFSELKRCSKGSRWRSFALEPKDVGSRISISGGKLLVEGYWRTDIDPTHKGNGISPKVC
;
A
#
# COMPACT_ATOMS: atom_id res chain seq x y z
N MET A 1 -14.03 -8.06 26.37
CA MET A 1 -12.79 -7.41 25.89
C MET A 1 -13.17 -6.50 24.71
N GLN A 2 -12.85 -5.21 24.78
CA GLN A 2 -13.08 -4.26 23.68
C GLN A 2 -11.71 -3.85 23.13
N ALA A 3 -11.48 -4.10 21.84
CA ALA A 3 -10.26 -3.74 21.14
C ALA A 3 -10.62 -3.09 19.80
N THR A 4 -9.78 -2.20 19.27
CA THR A 4 -10.05 -1.41 18.06
C THR A 4 -10.33 -2.25 16.81
N PHE A 5 -9.75 -3.45 16.73
CA PHE A 5 -10.01 -4.43 15.65
C PHE A 5 -10.72 -5.69 16.16
N GLY A 6 -11.32 -5.63 17.35
CA GLY A 6 -11.87 -6.79 18.04
C GLY A 6 -10.79 -7.75 18.58
N PRO A 7 -11.16 -8.67 19.48
CA PRO A 7 -10.27 -9.71 19.97
C PRO A 7 -10.04 -10.79 18.91
N THR A 8 -8.80 -11.26 18.79
CA THR A 8 -8.47 -12.45 17.99
C THR A 8 -8.82 -13.73 18.78
N ARG A 9 -9.01 -14.87 18.08
CA ARG A 9 -9.24 -16.18 18.74
C ARG A 9 -8.11 -16.50 19.73
N ARG A 10 -6.87 -16.26 19.33
CA ARG A 10 -5.68 -16.41 20.17
C ARG A 10 -5.75 -15.54 21.44
N SER A 11 -6.15 -14.27 21.33
CA SER A 11 -6.26 -13.39 22.52
C SER A 11 -7.37 -13.83 23.48
N LEU A 12 -8.41 -14.51 23.00
CA LEU A 12 -9.45 -15.09 23.84
C LEU A 12 -8.95 -16.34 24.58
N GLU A 13 -8.15 -17.17 23.92
CA GLU A 13 -7.48 -18.34 24.53
C GLU A 13 -6.48 -17.90 25.60
N GLU A 14 -5.66 -16.89 25.32
CA GLU A 14 -4.70 -16.31 26.28
C GLU A 14 -5.43 -15.72 27.50
N LEU A 15 -6.59 -15.07 27.30
CA LEU A 15 -7.41 -14.60 28.40
C LEU A 15 -7.99 -15.77 29.22
N GLY A 16 -8.46 -16.83 28.56
CA GLY A 16 -9.00 -18.03 29.23
C GLY A 16 -7.95 -18.82 30.02
N GLY A 17 -6.68 -18.74 29.65
CA GLY A 17 -5.55 -19.36 30.35
C GLY A 17 -4.96 -18.52 31.49
N THR A 18 -5.42 -17.28 31.70
CA THR A 18 -4.89 -16.40 32.74
C THR A 18 -5.72 -16.49 34.03
N SER A 19 -5.06 -16.46 35.19
CA SER A 19 -5.72 -16.57 36.51
C SER A 19 -6.68 -15.43 36.85
N SER A 20 -6.49 -14.25 36.25
CA SER A 20 -7.41 -13.12 36.39
C SER A 20 -7.33 -12.15 35.21
N TYR A 21 -8.44 -11.46 34.96
CA TYR A 21 -8.52 -10.39 33.96
C TYR A 21 -7.50 -9.26 34.23
N LYS A 22 -7.24 -8.97 35.51
CA LYS A 22 -6.27 -7.95 35.93
C LYS A 22 -4.83 -8.32 35.53
N ALA A 23 -4.43 -9.56 35.80
CA ALA A 23 -3.10 -10.04 35.42
C ALA A 23 -2.89 -10.02 33.90
N TRP A 24 -3.92 -10.38 33.13
CA TRP A 24 -3.88 -10.25 31.67
C TRP A 24 -3.69 -8.79 31.23
N LEU A 25 -4.40 -7.85 31.87
CA LEU A 25 -4.32 -6.42 31.54
C LEU A 25 -2.94 -5.83 31.84
N GLU A 26 -2.34 -6.21 32.97
CA GLU A 26 -0.97 -5.82 33.33
C GLU A 26 0.06 -6.36 32.32
N GLN A 27 -0.11 -7.60 31.85
CA GLN A 27 0.73 -8.16 30.78
C GLN A 27 0.59 -7.40 29.45
N GLN A 28 -0.63 -7.01 29.08
CA GLN A 28 -0.84 -6.21 27.86
C GLN A 28 -0.21 -4.82 27.96
N MET A 29 -0.22 -4.19 29.14
CA MET A 29 0.43 -2.90 29.37
C MET A 29 1.95 -2.98 29.39
N ALA A 30 2.52 -4.15 29.68
CA ALA A 30 3.96 -4.39 29.68
C ALA A 30 4.55 -4.60 28.27
N LEU A 31 3.71 -4.80 27.26
CA LEU A 31 4.18 -4.96 25.88
C LEU A 31 4.77 -3.63 25.36
N PRO A 32 5.80 -3.70 24.48
CA PRO A 32 6.32 -2.50 23.83
C PRO A 32 5.21 -1.71 23.13
N VAL A 33 5.26 -0.38 23.25
CA VAL A 33 4.30 0.51 22.57
C VAL A 33 4.37 0.25 21.07
N SER A 34 3.31 -0.35 20.53
CA SER A 34 3.06 -0.38 19.08
C SER A 34 2.15 0.78 18.73
N SER A 35 2.52 1.61 17.75
CA SER A 35 1.62 2.68 17.34
C SER A 35 0.51 2.12 16.44
N HIS A 36 -0.73 2.27 16.90
CA HIS A 36 -1.92 1.89 16.11
C HIS A 36 -1.90 2.54 14.71
N ARG A 37 -1.33 3.75 14.61
CA ARG A 37 -1.13 4.47 13.35
C ARG A 37 -0.15 3.77 12.41
N GLU A 38 0.99 3.30 12.90
CA GLU A 38 1.95 2.53 12.10
C GLU A 38 1.36 1.20 11.66
N TYR A 39 0.71 0.48 12.58
CA TYR A 39 0.02 -0.77 12.27
C TYR A 39 -1.01 -0.59 11.16
N TYR A 40 -1.83 0.46 11.26
CA TYR A 40 -2.83 0.81 10.25
C TYR A 40 -2.18 1.25 8.93
N ARG A 41 -1.17 2.11 8.95
CA ARG A 41 -0.48 2.59 7.73
C ARG A 41 0.17 1.45 6.94
N ALA A 42 0.74 0.47 7.62
CA ALA A 42 1.32 -0.70 6.97
C ALA A 42 0.29 -1.58 6.24
N ARG A 43 -1.00 -1.49 6.59
CA ARG A 43 -2.03 -2.45 6.16
C ARG A 43 -3.22 -1.82 5.44
N ALA A 44 -3.47 -0.52 5.60
CA ALA A 44 -4.62 0.18 5.04
C ALA A 44 -4.41 0.66 3.59
N ASN A 45 -3.18 0.59 3.06
CA ASN A 45 -2.89 0.97 1.68
C ASN A 45 -1.91 -0.01 1.01
N PRO A 46 -2.31 -1.29 0.83
CA PRO A 46 -1.53 -2.20 0.00
C PRO A 46 -1.43 -1.61 -1.41
N HIS A 47 -0.31 -1.88 -2.07
CA HIS A 47 -0.15 -1.58 -3.49
C HIS A 47 -1.29 -2.23 -4.29
N SER A 48 -1.77 -1.55 -5.34
CA SER A 48 -2.80 -2.10 -6.20
C SER A 48 -2.28 -3.35 -6.90
N ASP A 49 -2.95 -4.48 -6.63
CA ASP A 49 -2.82 -5.71 -7.39
C ASP A 49 -3.97 -5.73 -8.42
N PRO A 50 -3.67 -5.50 -9.71
CA PRO A 50 -4.69 -5.44 -10.75
C PRO A 50 -5.38 -6.79 -10.99
N THR A 51 -4.85 -7.90 -10.46
CA THR A 51 -5.42 -9.24 -10.66
C THR A 51 -6.38 -9.66 -9.53
N ASN A 52 -6.17 -9.16 -8.31
CA ASN A 52 -6.93 -9.59 -7.12
C ASN A 52 -7.73 -8.47 -6.42
N GLN A 53 -7.73 -7.23 -6.93
CA GLN A 53 -8.52 -6.16 -6.34
C GLN A 53 -9.97 -6.14 -6.85
N VAL A 54 -10.86 -6.72 -6.04
CA VAL A 54 -12.31 -6.55 -6.20
C VAL A 54 -12.68 -5.11 -5.87
N GLY A 55 -13.19 -4.36 -6.85
CA GLY A 55 -13.73 -3.00 -6.65
C GLY A 55 -12.77 -1.84 -6.91
N PHE A 56 -11.57 -2.08 -7.46
CA PHE A 56 -10.66 -1.02 -7.89
C PHE A 56 -10.57 -0.95 -9.42
N SER A 57 -11.30 -0.01 -10.02
CA SER A 57 -11.07 0.37 -11.42
C SER A 57 -9.90 1.35 -11.48
N GLU A 58 -8.93 1.12 -12.37
CA GLU A 58 -7.85 2.09 -12.62
C GLU A 58 -8.48 3.45 -12.98
N LEU A 59 -8.37 4.44 -12.09
CA LEU A 59 -8.84 5.79 -12.36
C LEU A 59 -7.96 6.42 -13.44
N LYS A 60 -8.60 7.13 -14.39
CA LYS A 60 -7.88 7.84 -15.45
C LYS A 60 -6.95 8.90 -14.85
N ARG A 61 -5.84 9.16 -15.53
CA ARG A 61 -4.88 10.23 -15.19
C ARG A 61 -5.61 11.51 -14.78
N CYS A 62 -5.22 12.09 -13.64
CA CYS A 62 -5.76 13.34 -13.10
C CYS A 62 -7.25 13.33 -12.70
N SER A 63 -7.93 12.17 -12.67
CA SER A 63 -9.30 12.10 -12.13
C SER A 63 -9.30 12.32 -10.62
N LYS A 64 -10.36 12.89 -10.07
CA LYS A 64 -10.54 13.02 -8.61
C LYS A 64 -10.40 11.64 -7.95
N GLY A 65 -9.51 11.53 -6.96
CA GLY A 65 -9.23 10.28 -6.25
C GLY A 65 -8.12 9.41 -6.86
N SER A 66 -7.50 9.82 -7.97
CA SER A 66 -6.41 9.05 -8.61
C SER A 66 -5.19 8.93 -7.70
N ARG A 67 -4.73 7.69 -7.50
CA ARG A 67 -3.50 7.35 -6.77
C ARG A 67 -2.36 7.19 -7.78
N TRP A 68 -1.16 7.61 -7.37
CA TRP A 68 0.03 7.61 -8.22
C TRP A 68 1.11 6.76 -7.55
N ARG A 69 1.93 6.08 -8.37
CA ARG A 69 3.04 5.25 -7.93
C ARG A 69 4.35 5.90 -8.37
N SER A 70 5.44 5.64 -7.65
CA SER A 70 6.77 6.19 -7.97
C SER A 70 7.54 5.38 -9.03
N PHE A 71 6.84 4.50 -9.75
CA PHE A 71 7.41 3.64 -10.77
C PHE A 71 6.47 3.52 -11.96
N ALA A 72 7.05 3.35 -13.14
CA ALA A 72 6.33 3.31 -14.41
C ALA A 72 6.05 1.89 -14.92
N LEU A 73 6.79 0.88 -14.43
CA LEU A 73 6.68 -0.51 -14.84
C LEU A 73 6.11 -1.35 -13.69
N GLU A 74 5.20 -2.26 -14.01
CA GLU A 74 4.55 -3.17 -13.07
C GLU A 74 4.91 -4.63 -13.39
N PRO A 75 4.72 -5.57 -12.45
CA PRO A 75 4.95 -7.00 -12.73
C PRO A 75 4.15 -7.54 -13.94
N LYS A 76 3.03 -6.90 -14.30
CA LYS A 76 2.23 -7.26 -15.49
C LYS A 76 2.91 -6.93 -16.81
N ASP A 77 3.93 -6.06 -16.81
CA ASP A 77 4.70 -5.69 -18.00
C ASP A 77 5.84 -6.68 -18.31
N VAL A 78 6.03 -7.72 -17.49
CA VAL A 78 7.05 -8.74 -17.71
C VAL A 78 6.75 -9.50 -19.01
N GLY A 79 7.72 -9.49 -19.93
CA GLY A 79 7.59 -10.09 -21.26
C GLY A 79 6.97 -9.17 -22.32
N SER A 80 6.47 -7.99 -21.93
CA SER A 80 5.97 -7.00 -22.88
C SER A 80 7.10 -6.28 -23.62
N ARG A 81 6.81 -5.84 -24.85
CA ARG A 81 7.71 -5.02 -25.66
C ARG A 81 7.77 -3.61 -25.10
N ILE A 82 8.94 -3.23 -24.61
CA ILE A 82 9.25 -1.86 -24.19
C ILE A 82 9.84 -1.09 -25.37
N SER A 83 9.40 0.15 -25.57
CA SER A 83 9.97 1.06 -26.57
C SER A 83 10.09 2.47 -26.01
N ILE A 84 11.07 3.21 -26.53
CA ILE A 84 11.28 4.61 -26.19
C ILE A 84 11.12 5.43 -27.47
N SER A 85 10.25 6.44 -27.44
CA SER A 85 10.03 7.33 -28.57
C SER A 85 9.70 8.74 -28.09
N GLY A 86 10.39 9.75 -28.63
CA GLY A 86 10.13 11.16 -28.31
C GLY A 86 10.24 11.50 -26.81
N GLY A 87 11.16 10.85 -26.08
CA GLY A 87 11.31 11.04 -24.63
C GLY A 87 10.21 10.38 -23.81
N LYS A 88 9.48 9.40 -24.36
CA LYS A 88 8.40 8.68 -23.69
C LYS A 88 8.73 7.21 -23.58
N LEU A 89 8.39 6.60 -22.44
CA LEU A 89 8.40 5.17 -22.23
C LEU A 89 7.05 4.59 -22.65
N LEU A 90 7.08 3.62 -23.56
CA LEU A 90 5.89 2.90 -24.02
C LEU A 90 6.02 1.40 -23.76
N VAL A 91 4.93 0.76 -23.38
CA VAL A 91 4.80 -0.70 -23.22
C VAL A 91 3.68 -1.17 -24.15
N GLU A 92 3.99 -2.09 -25.07
CA GLU A 92 3.06 -2.50 -26.14
C GLU A 92 2.51 -1.31 -26.96
N GLY A 93 3.33 -0.27 -27.14
CA GLY A 93 2.94 0.97 -27.82
C GLY A 93 2.05 1.91 -26.99
N TYR A 94 1.65 1.52 -25.78
CA TYR A 94 0.92 2.40 -24.86
C TYR A 94 1.88 3.23 -24.01
N TRP A 95 1.62 4.53 -23.92
CA TRP A 95 2.38 5.45 -23.08
C TRP A 95 2.28 5.08 -21.60
N ARG A 96 3.44 4.98 -20.92
CA ARG A 96 3.55 4.75 -19.47
C ARG A 96 3.98 5.99 -18.70
N THR A 97 5.07 6.62 -19.13
CA THR A 97 5.61 7.84 -18.53
C THR A 97 6.44 8.62 -19.53
N ASP A 98 6.63 9.91 -19.27
CA ASP A 98 7.67 10.70 -19.91
C ASP A 98 9.01 10.46 -19.17
N ILE A 99 10.10 10.50 -19.92
CA ILE A 99 11.47 10.37 -19.43
C ILE A 99 11.99 11.77 -19.16
N ASP A 100 12.43 12.05 -17.93
CA ASP A 100 13.13 13.28 -17.62
C ASP A 100 14.63 13.15 -17.98
N PRO A 101 15.10 13.81 -19.06
CA PRO A 101 16.49 13.72 -19.48
C PRO A 101 17.45 14.47 -18.54
N THR A 102 16.91 15.36 -17.67
CA THR A 102 17.72 16.15 -16.75
C THR A 102 17.93 15.47 -15.40
N HIS A 103 17.27 14.33 -15.17
CA HIS A 103 17.28 13.56 -13.92
C HIS A 103 16.88 14.38 -12.66
N LYS A 104 16.30 15.57 -12.83
CA LYS A 104 15.87 16.45 -11.73
C LYS A 104 14.54 16.00 -11.12
N GLY A 105 13.70 15.36 -11.92
CA GLY A 105 12.36 14.88 -11.60
C GLY A 105 12.29 13.41 -11.19
N ASN A 106 13.42 12.77 -10.86
CA ASN A 106 13.43 11.43 -10.25
C ASN A 106 12.87 11.44 -8.79
N GLY A 107 12.51 12.61 -8.26
CA GLY A 107 11.63 12.75 -7.09
C GLY A 107 10.16 12.77 -7.49
N ILE A 108 9.24 12.78 -6.51
CA ILE A 108 7.81 12.95 -6.78
C ILE A 108 7.60 14.40 -7.27
N SER A 109 7.77 14.64 -8.57
CA SER A 109 7.56 15.94 -9.18
C SER A 109 6.09 16.36 -9.01
N PRO A 110 5.80 17.67 -8.86
CA PRO A 110 4.43 18.16 -8.85
C PRO A 110 3.71 17.67 -10.10
N LYS A 111 2.49 17.16 -9.90
CA LYS A 111 1.72 16.55 -10.99
C LYS A 111 1.48 17.59 -12.08
N VAL A 112 1.78 17.22 -13.33
CA VAL A 112 1.28 17.94 -14.50
C VAL A 112 -0.15 17.44 -14.76
N CYS A 113 -1.07 18.00 -13.99
CA CYS A 113 -2.48 18.13 -14.31
C CYS A 113 -2.71 19.64 -14.50
#